data_AF-A0A920Q1I2-F1
#
_entry.id   AF-A0A920Q1I2-F1
#
_cell.length_a   1.000
_cell.length_b   1.000
_cell.length_c   1.000
_cell.angle_alpha   90.00
_cell.angle_beta   90.00
_cell.angle_gamma   90.00
#
_symmetry.space_group_name_H-M   'P 1'
#
loop_
_entity.id
_entity.type
_entity.pdbx_description
1 polymer ?
#
loop_
_entity_poly.entity_id
_entity_poly.type
_entity_poly.pdbx_seq_one_letter_code
_entity_poly.pdbx_strand_id
1 'polypeptide(L)'
;MSSYRRALSGDWYTDPVVFADELDRIFARTWQLVGHVGQLAEPGDYLTASVGDQGVAVTRLADGSLHAMYNVCQHRGHELLTDDVGHTSSLTCPYHAWNYDLDGRLLHARGESVGEICVPSVRLDTLGGFLWVNLDDDAASLSDTVPDIEDELLAVAPSAAGRTLTHRRTHLVSANWKLAVENYNECYHCPNVHKSFTKGVVSPGSYRIAGRGQAIRHSAEAPASTGYSLAEGGQPYESFFVFPVSSIQCYPGEVLNTFRWVPLAVDRTLLIREWWFDSDTPTAEQDEIIDLDWRTTVSEDFSILDSVQRGLRSRGYVPRSAHRTSRRRGHRPLRGCSPPPARPGPCCAGTMTATRELGGFLADPALRISDDHIDRAVDCLVDTLGCMVYGAGQPWSQRAAAHARRTGGDGGPCPVVGSGFATSAPMAAFANGASGHAFELDDVHEEAISHPGAVVIPAVLAIAAETGASGLAVLEAIVVGYEAMGRAGIAVGPASHMLAGYHPPASPGCLVLPQRLGAFWTSDPG
;
A
#
# COMPACT_ATOMS: atom_id res chain seq x y z
N MET A 1 -20.57 37.49 -3.20
CA MET A 1 -20.91 36.05 -3.26
C MET A 1 -19.65 35.27 -2.90
N SER A 2 -19.59 34.69 -1.69
CA SER A 2 -18.42 33.92 -1.23
C SER A 2 -18.38 32.59 -1.99
N SER A 3 -17.39 32.38 -2.86
CA SER A 3 -17.21 31.11 -3.57
C SER A 3 -16.67 30.05 -2.62
N TYR A 4 -17.58 29.38 -1.92
CA TYR A 4 -17.23 28.16 -1.21
C TYR A 4 -16.83 27.10 -2.24
N ARG A 5 -15.54 26.76 -2.31
CA ARG A 5 -15.08 25.58 -3.05
C ARG A 5 -15.45 24.33 -2.24
N ARG A 6 -16.10 23.36 -2.88
CA ARG A 6 -16.45 22.07 -2.26
C ARG A 6 -15.23 21.16 -2.29
N ALA A 7 -15.15 20.22 -1.34
CA ALA A 7 -14.25 19.08 -1.45
C ALA A 7 -14.55 18.29 -2.74
N LEU A 8 -13.58 17.51 -3.20
CA LEU A 8 -13.78 16.60 -4.34
C LEU A 8 -14.84 15.54 -3.99
N SER A 9 -15.50 14.97 -5.00
CA SER A 9 -16.38 13.82 -4.79
C SER A 9 -15.58 12.58 -4.39
N GLY A 10 -16.24 11.64 -3.70
CA GLY A 10 -15.62 10.38 -3.25
C GLY A 10 -14.90 9.65 -4.39
N ASP A 11 -15.47 9.68 -5.59
CA ASP A 11 -14.93 9.03 -6.79
C ASP A 11 -13.49 9.49 -7.14
N TRP A 12 -13.12 10.75 -6.87
CA TRP A 12 -11.73 11.21 -7.10
C TRP A 12 -10.71 10.49 -6.23
N TYR A 13 -11.14 9.92 -5.09
CA TYR A 13 -10.28 9.19 -4.16
C TYR A 13 -10.41 7.67 -4.30
N THR A 14 -11.35 7.18 -5.11
CA THR A 14 -11.70 5.75 -5.15
C THR A 14 -11.75 5.14 -6.55
N ASP A 15 -11.84 5.96 -7.60
CA ASP A 15 -11.88 5.49 -8.99
C ASP A 15 -10.46 5.23 -9.53
N PRO A 16 -10.11 3.98 -9.89
CA PRO A 16 -8.79 3.65 -10.42
C PRO A 16 -8.50 4.31 -11.78
N VAL A 17 -9.52 4.69 -12.55
CA VAL A 17 -9.33 5.41 -13.83
C VAL A 17 -8.82 6.82 -13.55
N VAL A 18 -9.36 7.49 -12.54
CA VAL A 18 -8.86 8.80 -12.10
C VAL A 18 -7.42 8.68 -11.62
N PHE A 19 -7.10 7.63 -10.85
CA PHE A 19 -5.74 7.40 -10.39
C PHE A 19 -4.75 7.20 -11.54
N ALA A 20 -5.10 6.41 -12.55
CA ALA A 20 -4.25 6.22 -13.74
C ALA A 20 -4.03 7.54 -14.49
N ASP A 21 -5.09 8.34 -14.68
CA ASP A 21 -4.98 9.68 -15.28
C ASP A 21 -4.09 10.62 -14.46
N GLU A 22 -4.10 10.50 -13.12
CA GLU A 22 -3.26 11.31 -12.23
C GLU A 22 -1.77 10.95 -12.36
N LEU A 23 -1.41 9.67 -12.55
CA LEU A 23 -0.03 9.24 -12.81
C LEU A 23 0.54 9.98 -14.05
N ASP A 24 -0.19 9.96 -15.15
CA ASP A 24 0.24 10.58 -16.42
C ASP A 24 0.17 12.11 -16.43
N ARG A 25 -0.86 12.68 -15.81
CA ARG A 25 -1.16 14.13 -15.93
C ARG A 25 -0.59 14.96 -14.81
N ILE A 26 -0.30 14.34 -13.66
CA ILE A 26 0.25 15.03 -12.49
C ILE A 26 1.67 14.54 -12.25
N PHE A 27 1.87 13.28 -11.89
CA PHE A 27 3.17 12.80 -11.40
C PHE A 27 4.25 12.83 -12.48
N ALA A 28 3.92 12.46 -13.71
CA ALA A 28 4.85 12.55 -14.83
C ALA A 28 5.15 13.99 -15.29
N ARG A 29 4.40 14.99 -14.82
CA ARG A 29 4.51 16.39 -15.30
C ARG A 29 4.84 17.41 -14.22
N THR A 30 5.10 16.96 -13.01
CA THR A 30 5.43 17.81 -11.87
C THR A 30 6.74 17.37 -11.23
N TRP A 31 7.43 18.32 -10.62
CA TRP A 31 8.70 18.06 -9.96
C TRP A 31 8.52 17.16 -8.73
N GLN A 32 9.25 16.05 -8.67
CA GLN A 32 9.23 15.09 -7.56
C GLN A 32 10.56 15.09 -6.80
N LEU A 33 10.50 15.14 -5.47
CA LEU A 33 11.66 15.00 -4.60
C LEU A 33 12.17 13.54 -4.60
N VAL A 34 13.42 13.32 -5.00
CA VAL A 34 14.01 11.97 -5.09
C VAL A 34 15.12 11.70 -4.09
N GLY A 35 15.80 12.74 -3.60
CA GLY A 35 16.88 12.59 -2.63
C GLY A 35 17.59 13.90 -2.30
N HIS A 36 18.84 13.80 -1.89
CA HIS A 36 19.69 14.93 -1.52
C HIS A 36 21.09 14.79 -2.14
N VAL A 37 21.74 15.91 -2.46
CA VAL A 37 23.09 15.94 -3.06
C VAL A 37 24.12 15.23 -2.18
N GLY A 38 23.94 15.22 -0.86
CA GLY A 38 24.82 14.51 0.08
C GLY A 38 24.84 12.99 -0.09
N GLN A 39 23.87 12.41 -0.81
CA GLN A 39 23.89 10.99 -1.19
C GLN A 39 24.74 10.70 -2.44
N LEU A 40 25.21 11.75 -3.13
CA LEU A 40 25.95 11.70 -4.39
C LEU A 40 27.24 12.52 -4.26
N ALA A 41 28.07 12.19 -3.28
CA ALA A 41 29.25 12.98 -2.94
C ALA A 41 30.39 12.75 -3.95
N GLU A 42 30.60 11.50 -4.36
CA GLU A 42 31.73 11.08 -5.17
C GLU A 42 31.28 10.65 -6.58
N PRO A 43 32.09 10.89 -7.64
CA PRO A 43 31.81 10.35 -8.97
C PRO A 43 31.61 8.83 -8.94
N GLY A 44 30.54 8.35 -9.57
CA GLY A 44 30.12 6.95 -9.49
C GLY A 44 29.00 6.69 -8.49
N ASP A 45 28.74 7.60 -7.56
CA ASP A 45 27.59 7.50 -6.68
C ASP A 45 26.28 7.59 -7.48
N TYR A 46 25.29 6.83 -7.04
CA TYR A 46 23.95 6.87 -7.59
C TYR A 46 22.89 6.73 -6.50
N LEU A 47 21.68 7.19 -6.82
CA LEU A 47 20.47 6.85 -6.09
C LEU A 47 19.37 6.44 -7.06
N THR A 48 18.44 5.62 -6.58
CA THR A 48 17.23 5.23 -7.32
C THR A 48 15.98 5.74 -6.60
N ALA A 49 14.94 6.02 -7.38
CA ALA A 49 13.65 6.48 -6.86
C ALA A 49 12.51 6.13 -7.83
N SER A 50 11.27 6.34 -7.41
CA SER A 50 10.08 6.20 -8.25
C SER A 50 9.36 7.53 -8.40
N VAL A 51 8.92 7.84 -9.62
CA VAL A 51 8.07 8.98 -9.97
C VAL A 51 6.77 8.43 -10.53
N GLY A 52 5.70 8.45 -9.73
CA GLY A 52 4.50 7.69 -10.06
C GLY A 52 4.83 6.20 -10.17
N ASP A 53 4.59 5.62 -11.35
CA ASP A 53 4.90 4.23 -11.68
C ASP A 53 6.22 4.05 -12.46
N GLN A 54 7.01 5.11 -12.64
CA GLN A 54 8.27 5.09 -13.39
C GLN A 54 9.49 5.06 -12.45
N GLY A 55 10.38 4.07 -12.65
CA GLY A 55 11.67 4.02 -11.97
C GLY A 55 12.68 4.98 -12.58
N VAL A 56 13.38 5.75 -11.76
CA VAL A 56 14.42 6.71 -12.17
C VAL A 56 15.71 6.50 -11.37
N ALA A 57 16.82 6.94 -11.94
CA ALA A 57 18.11 6.98 -11.27
C ALA A 57 18.77 8.36 -11.43
N VAL A 58 19.49 8.81 -10.40
CA VAL A 58 20.36 9.98 -10.47
C VAL A 58 21.79 9.53 -10.19
N THR A 59 22.72 9.90 -11.07
CA THR A 59 24.14 9.49 -11.01
C THR A 59 25.05 10.71 -10.91
N ARG A 60 26.20 10.53 -10.27
CA ARG A 60 27.32 11.48 -10.25
C ARG A 60 28.31 11.12 -11.35
N LEU A 61 28.45 11.98 -12.35
CA LEU A 61 29.36 11.75 -13.47
C LEU A 61 30.82 12.03 -13.08
N ALA A 62 31.75 11.56 -13.92
CA ALA A 62 33.20 11.70 -13.71
C ALA A 62 33.68 13.16 -13.64
N ASP A 63 32.99 14.08 -14.32
CA ASP A 63 33.28 15.52 -14.28
C ASP A 63 32.67 16.23 -13.06
N GLY A 64 31.96 15.48 -12.22
CA GLY A 64 31.23 16.04 -11.10
C GLY A 64 30.00 16.84 -11.54
N SER A 65 29.34 16.48 -12.63
CA SER A 65 27.95 16.87 -12.93
C SER A 65 26.95 15.77 -12.51
N LEU A 66 25.69 16.14 -12.28
CA LEU A 66 24.62 15.18 -11.98
C LEU A 66 23.85 14.87 -13.25
N HIS A 67 23.45 13.61 -13.40
CA HIS A 67 22.62 13.16 -14.50
C HIS A 67 21.43 12.36 -13.95
N ALA A 68 20.25 12.53 -14.55
CA ALA A 68 19.07 11.75 -14.20
C ALA A 68 18.50 11.08 -15.45
N MET A 69 18.05 9.83 -15.30
CA MET A 69 17.51 9.02 -16.39
C MET A 69 16.48 8.02 -15.86
N TYR A 70 15.72 7.40 -16.78
CA TYR A 70 14.89 6.24 -16.43
C TYR A 70 15.78 5.07 -15.99
N ASN A 71 15.37 4.34 -14.96
CA ASN A 71 16.11 3.16 -14.48
C ASN A 71 15.72 1.91 -15.28
N VAL A 72 15.98 1.90 -16.59
CA VAL A 72 15.53 0.84 -17.49
C VAL A 72 16.52 0.53 -18.61
N CYS A 73 16.85 -0.75 -18.74
CA CYS A 73 17.68 -1.27 -19.82
C CYS A 73 16.92 -1.22 -21.15
N GLN A 74 17.54 -0.60 -22.16
CA GLN A 74 16.99 -0.45 -23.51
C GLN A 74 16.86 -1.78 -24.30
N HIS A 75 17.40 -2.89 -23.78
CA HIS A 75 17.29 -4.19 -24.43
C HIS A 75 15.91 -4.84 -24.25
N ARG A 76 15.54 -5.14 -23.00
CA ARG A 76 14.29 -5.86 -22.66
C ARG A 76 13.63 -5.34 -21.39
N GLY A 77 13.91 -4.09 -21.01
CA GLY A 77 13.19 -3.41 -19.93
C GLY A 77 13.57 -3.83 -18.50
N HIS A 78 14.69 -4.52 -18.29
CA HIS A 78 15.16 -4.84 -16.94
C HIS A 78 15.69 -3.58 -16.25
N GLU A 79 15.41 -3.40 -14.96
CA GLU A 79 15.98 -2.32 -14.15
C GLU A 79 17.52 -2.37 -14.14
N LEU A 80 18.19 -1.22 -14.23
CA LEU A 80 19.66 -1.20 -14.27
C LEU A 80 20.26 -1.25 -12.87
N LEU A 81 19.61 -0.58 -11.92
CA LEU A 81 20.04 -0.41 -10.54
C LEU A 81 18.92 -0.89 -9.60
N THR A 82 19.24 -1.68 -8.59
CA THR A 82 18.25 -2.23 -7.65
C THR A 82 18.37 -1.69 -6.23
N ASP A 83 19.53 -1.11 -5.88
CA ASP A 83 19.75 -0.52 -4.57
C ASP A 83 19.26 0.94 -4.56
N ASP A 84 18.75 1.40 -3.41
CA ASP A 84 18.29 2.78 -3.21
C ASP A 84 19.43 3.80 -3.41
N VAL A 85 20.63 3.43 -2.99
CA VAL A 85 21.87 4.18 -3.13
C VAL A 85 23.02 3.22 -3.37
N GLY A 86 24.02 3.65 -4.12
CA GLY A 86 25.22 2.84 -4.31
C GLY A 86 26.30 3.57 -5.07
N HIS A 87 27.35 2.83 -5.41
CA HIS A 87 28.50 3.35 -6.13
C HIS A 87 28.92 2.38 -7.23
N THR A 88 29.11 2.87 -8.45
CA THR A 88 29.58 2.07 -9.58
C THR A 88 30.29 2.92 -10.63
N SER A 89 31.20 2.29 -11.39
CA SER A 89 31.88 2.93 -12.52
C SER A 89 31.13 2.80 -13.85
N SER A 90 30.15 1.89 -13.93
CA SER A 90 29.27 1.70 -15.10
C SER A 90 28.00 0.95 -14.71
N LEU A 91 26.95 1.06 -15.53
CA LEU A 91 25.65 0.43 -15.31
C LEU A 91 25.57 -0.87 -16.09
N THR A 92 25.76 -2.01 -15.42
CA THR A 92 25.67 -3.32 -16.08
C THR A 92 24.30 -3.94 -15.81
N CYS A 93 23.48 -4.04 -16.87
CA CYS A 93 22.18 -4.68 -16.80
C CYS A 93 22.31 -6.14 -16.28
N PRO A 94 21.66 -6.51 -15.16
CA PRO A 94 21.75 -7.85 -14.59
C PRO A 94 21.29 -8.96 -15.53
N TYR A 95 20.38 -8.65 -16.46
CA TYR A 95 19.80 -9.66 -17.34
C TYR A 95 20.77 -10.19 -18.43
N HIS A 96 21.34 -9.30 -19.25
CA HIS A 96 22.16 -9.70 -20.41
C HIS A 96 23.50 -8.95 -20.49
N ALA A 97 23.89 -8.26 -19.42
CA ALA A 97 25.14 -7.51 -19.32
C ALA A 97 25.34 -6.47 -20.44
N TRP A 98 24.24 -5.83 -20.90
CA TRP A 98 24.38 -4.55 -21.59
C TRP A 98 24.95 -3.55 -20.59
N ASN A 99 26.04 -2.92 -20.96
CA ASN A 99 26.80 -2.04 -20.10
C ASN A 99 26.68 -0.62 -20.62
N TYR A 100 26.24 0.28 -19.76
CA TYR A 100 26.06 1.71 -20.04
C TYR A 100 27.01 2.52 -19.18
N ASP A 101 27.36 3.71 -19.67
CA ASP A 101 28.03 4.74 -18.90
C ASP A 101 27.04 5.33 -17.88
N LEU A 102 27.53 6.14 -16.94
CA LEU A 102 26.69 6.76 -15.91
C LEU A 102 25.75 7.84 -16.46
N ASP A 103 26.01 8.33 -17.69
CA ASP A 103 25.13 9.22 -18.45
C ASP A 103 24.09 8.47 -19.31
N GLY A 104 24.01 7.13 -19.16
CA GLY A 104 23.06 6.30 -19.88
C GLY A 104 23.51 5.85 -21.28
N ARG A 105 24.63 6.34 -21.81
CA ARG A 105 25.14 5.93 -23.13
C ARG A 105 25.57 4.47 -23.12
N LEU A 106 25.12 3.68 -24.10
CA LEU A 106 25.54 2.28 -24.21
C LEU A 106 27.05 2.19 -24.55
N LEU A 107 27.80 1.49 -23.71
CA LEU A 107 29.25 1.25 -23.89
C LEU A 107 29.51 -0.11 -24.55
N HIS A 108 28.76 -1.13 -24.13
CA HIS A 108 28.92 -2.49 -24.64
C HIS A 108 27.60 -3.26 -24.67
N ALA A 109 27.32 -3.90 -25.80
CA ALA A 109 26.27 -4.88 -25.94
C ALA A 109 26.76 -6.04 -26.81
N ARG A 110 26.47 -7.27 -26.39
CA ARG A 110 26.88 -8.47 -27.13
C ARG A 110 26.08 -8.58 -28.42
N GLY A 111 26.77 -8.47 -29.56
CA GLY A 111 26.17 -8.66 -30.89
C GLY A 111 25.42 -7.45 -31.46
N GLU A 112 25.54 -6.27 -30.83
CA GLU A 112 24.82 -5.06 -31.21
C GLU A 112 25.78 -3.88 -31.45
N SER A 113 25.37 -2.93 -32.31
CA SER A 113 26.09 -1.68 -32.50
C SER A 113 25.73 -0.68 -31.39
N VAL A 114 26.74 -0.20 -30.67
CA VAL A 114 26.57 0.58 -29.44
C VAL A 114 26.25 2.08 -29.63
N GLY A 115 26.33 2.62 -30.85
CA GLY A 115 26.49 4.06 -31.08
C GLY A 115 25.27 4.96 -30.85
N GLU A 116 24.05 4.48 -31.07
CA GLU A 116 22.84 5.32 -31.01
C GLU A 116 21.96 5.04 -29.79
N ILE A 117 22.32 4.04 -28.98
CA ILE A 117 21.49 3.59 -27.86
C ILE A 117 21.91 4.34 -26.59
N CYS A 118 20.97 5.06 -26.00
CA CYS A 118 21.11 5.72 -24.72
C CYS A 118 19.87 5.45 -23.88
N VAL A 119 20.04 5.32 -22.57
CA VAL A 119 18.91 5.38 -21.64
C VAL A 119 18.34 6.79 -21.67
N PRO A 120 17.02 6.98 -21.89
CA PRO A 120 16.45 8.33 -21.95
C PRO A 120 16.67 9.09 -20.65
N SER A 121 17.11 10.34 -20.77
CA SER A 121 17.27 11.26 -19.63
C SER A 121 15.92 11.73 -19.10
N VAL A 122 15.89 12.16 -17.85
CA VAL A 122 14.76 12.89 -17.26
C VAL A 122 15.27 14.24 -16.73
N ARG A 123 14.38 15.22 -16.60
CA ARG A 123 14.76 16.54 -16.07
C ARG A 123 15.25 16.39 -14.64
N LEU A 124 16.29 17.13 -14.28
CA LEU A 124 16.87 17.20 -12.94
C LEU A 124 17.06 18.66 -12.56
N ASP A 125 16.72 19.00 -11.33
CA ASP A 125 16.98 20.31 -10.72
C ASP A 125 17.27 20.15 -9.23
N THR A 126 17.73 21.21 -8.58
CA THR A 126 18.08 21.21 -7.16
C THR A 126 17.43 22.37 -6.42
N LEU A 127 16.99 22.14 -5.18
CA LEU A 127 16.47 23.17 -4.29
C LEU A 127 17.01 22.94 -2.89
N GLY A 128 17.88 23.83 -2.40
CA GLY A 128 18.46 23.74 -1.05
C GLY A 128 19.26 22.45 -0.80
N GLY A 129 19.86 21.89 -1.87
CA GLY A 129 20.56 20.59 -1.85
C GLY A 129 19.67 19.37 -2.07
N PHE A 130 18.35 19.52 -2.07
CA PHE A 130 17.43 18.43 -2.42
C PHE A 130 17.33 18.26 -3.93
N LEU A 131 17.27 17.01 -4.38
CA LEU A 131 17.25 16.61 -5.78
C LEU A 131 15.81 16.40 -6.25
N TRP A 132 15.45 17.03 -7.36
CA TRP A 132 14.11 16.98 -7.93
C TRP A 132 14.14 16.53 -9.38
N VAL A 133 13.21 15.68 -9.77
CA VAL A 133 13.10 15.19 -11.15
C VAL A 133 11.72 15.48 -11.74
N ASN A 134 11.65 15.62 -13.07
CA ASN A 134 10.40 15.72 -13.81
C ASN A 134 10.52 14.87 -15.09
N LEU A 135 9.47 14.11 -15.42
CA LEU A 135 9.46 13.23 -16.60
C LEU A 135 9.01 13.98 -17.87
N ASP A 136 8.48 15.19 -17.73
CA ASP A 136 8.11 16.06 -18.85
C ASP A 136 9.35 16.83 -19.32
N ASP A 137 9.83 16.51 -20.52
CA ASP A 137 11.00 17.15 -21.13
C ASP A 137 10.79 18.67 -21.34
N ASP A 138 9.54 19.10 -21.47
CA ASP A 138 9.15 20.51 -21.65
C ASP A 138 8.85 21.22 -20.32
N ALA A 139 9.11 20.58 -19.17
CA ALA A 139 8.87 21.17 -17.86
C ALA A 139 9.65 22.49 -17.67
N ALA A 140 8.95 23.51 -17.16
CA ALA A 140 9.58 24.72 -16.64
C ALA A 140 10.59 24.37 -15.53
N SER A 141 11.58 25.23 -15.31
CA SER A 141 12.55 25.05 -14.24
C SER A 141 11.87 24.94 -12.86
N LEU A 142 12.53 24.29 -11.90
CA LEU A 142 11.95 24.17 -10.56
C LEU A 142 11.76 25.55 -9.93
N SER A 143 12.72 26.46 -10.10
CA SER A 143 12.65 27.83 -9.57
C SER A 143 11.50 28.65 -10.18
N ASP A 144 11.15 28.45 -11.45
CA ASP A 144 9.96 29.07 -12.05
C ASP A 144 8.65 28.48 -11.50
N THR A 145 8.67 27.19 -11.13
CA THR A 145 7.50 26.45 -10.64
C THR A 145 7.17 26.78 -9.18
N VAL A 146 8.20 26.94 -8.36
CA VAL A 146 8.13 27.24 -6.92
C VAL A 146 9.03 28.43 -6.54
N PRO A 147 8.70 29.65 -7.02
CA PRO A 147 9.56 30.81 -6.86
C PRO A 147 9.81 31.14 -5.39
N ASP A 148 11.04 31.59 -5.10
CA ASP A 148 11.54 32.05 -3.80
C ASP A 148 11.62 30.96 -2.70
N ILE A 149 11.16 29.72 -2.95
CA ILE A 149 11.15 28.66 -1.92
C ILE A 149 12.57 28.28 -1.49
N GLU A 150 13.55 28.27 -2.40
CA GLU A 150 14.94 27.99 -2.04
C GLU A 150 15.50 29.05 -1.07
N ASP A 151 15.32 30.33 -1.40
CA ASP A 151 15.77 31.43 -0.53
C ASP A 151 15.08 31.39 0.84
N GLU A 152 13.78 31.09 0.87
CA GLU A 152 13.01 30.96 2.12
C GLU A 152 13.46 29.75 2.95
N LEU A 153 13.80 28.63 2.32
CA LEU A 153 14.36 27.45 2.99
C LEU A 153 15.74 27.76 3.57
N LEU A 154 16.65 28.32 2.77
CA LEU A 154 18.01 28.61 3.19
C LEU A 154 18.08 29.71 4.26
N ALA A 155 17.05 30.57 4.36
CA ALA A 155 16.96 31.54 5.46
C ALA A 155 16.76 30.88 6.84
N VAL A 156 16.12 29.71 6.89
CA VAL A 156 15.85 28.98 8.15
C VAL A 156 16.69 27.71 8.32
N ALA A 157 17.25 27.19 7.23
CA ALA A 157 18.17 26.07 7.21
C ALA A 157 19.37 26.35 6.27
N PRO A 158 20.28 27.27 6.62
CA PRO A 158 21.44 27.60 5.77
C PRO A 158 22.35 26.40 5.49
N SER A 159 22.33 25.39 6.36
CA SER A 159 23.13 24.18 6.23
C SER A 159 22.48 23.08 5.39
N ALA A 160 21.28 23.30 4.83
CA ALA A 160 20.47 22.27 4.19
C ALA A 160 21.27 21.41 3.19
N ALA A 161 22.01 22.06 2.28
CA ALA A 161 22.80 21.37 1.26
C ALA A 161 23.97 20.52 1.80
N GLY A 162 24.39 20.76 3.03
CA GLY A 162 25.45 20.00 3.71
C GLY A 162 24.95 18.84 4.57
N ARG A 163 23.63 18.58 4.60
CA ARG A 163 23.06 17.52 5.44
C ARG A 163 23.19 16.14 4.83
N THR A 164 23.26 15.15 5.72
CA THR A 164 23.34 13.73 5.44
C THR A 164 22.01 13.07 5.79
N LEU A 165 21.59 12.07 5.02
CA LEU A 165 20.44 11.24 5.39
C LEU A 165 20.80 10.44 6.63
N THR A 166 20.22 10.81 7.78
CA THR A 166 20.52 10.17 9.06
C THR A 166 19.55 9.06 9.40
N HIS A 167 18.27 9.27 9.08
CA HIS A 167 17.23 8.29 9.40
C HIS A 167 16.09 8.33 8.39
N ARG A 168 15.53 7.16 8.09
CA ARG A 168 14.33 7.01 7.27
C ARG A 168 13.31 6.13 7.99
N ARG A 169 12.05 6.54 7.95
CA ARG A 169 10.89 5.69 8.31
C ARG A 169 9.90 5.67 7.17
N THR A 170 9.30 4.51 6.95
CA THR A 170 8.26 4.34 5.95
C THR A 170 6.98 3.81 6.58
N HIS A 171 5.83 4.17 6.01
CA HIS A 171 4.55 3.61 6.40
C HIS A 171 3.62 3.52 5.18
N LEU A 172 2.94 2.39 5.06
CA LEU A 172 1.91 2.22 4.04
C LEU A 172 0.58 2.79 4.54
N VAL A 173 0.23 3.97 4.03
CA VAL A 173 -1.06 4.62 4.33
C VAL A 173 -2.15 3.98 3.47
N SER A 174 -3.21 3.48 4.12
CA SER A 174 -4.39 2.90 3.45
C SER A 174 -5.37 3.99 2.99
N ALA A 175 -4.85 4.96 2.24
CA ALA A 175 -5.61 6.08 1.69
C ALA A 175 -5.03 6.55 0.35
N ASN A 176 -5.87 7.19 -0.46
CA ASN A 176 -5.48 7.91 -1.67
C ASN A 176 -4.46 9.02 -1.32
N TRP A 177 -3.50 9.26 -2.21
CA TRP A 177 -2.44 10.25 -2.01
C TRP A 177 -3.00 11.65 -1.73
N LYS A 178 -4.12 12.01 -2.38
CA LYS A 178 -4.79 13.31 -2.19
C LYS A 178 -5.24 13.49 -0.74
N LEU A 179 -5.73 12.44 -0.07
CA LEU A 179 -6.13 12.53 1.33
C LEU A 179 -4.94 12.77 2.25
N ALA A 180 -3.81 12.10 1.99
CA ALA A 180 -2.60 12.29 2.79
C ALA A 180 -2.10 13.74 2.69
N VAL A 181 -2.08 14.31 1.48
CA VAL A 181 -1.62 15.70 1.29
C VAL A 181 -2.66 16.73 1.70
N GLU A 182 -3.96 16.43 1.60
CA GLU A 182 -5.03 17.29 2.12
C GLU A 182 -4.98 17.38 3.65
N ASN A 183 -4.81 16.23 4.32
CA ASN A 183 -4.63 16.15 5.77
C ASN A 183 -3.37 16.92 6.20
N TYR A 184 -2.27 16.75 5.47
CA TYR A 184 -1.04 17.48 5.74
C TYR A 184 -1.19 19.00 5.59
N ASN A 185 -1.91 19.46 4.57
CA ASN A 185 -1.98 20.88 4.21
C ASN A 185 -3.03 21.68 4.99
N GLU A 186 -3.43 21.20 6.16
CA GLU A 186 -4.33 21.90 7.08
C GLU A 186 -3.98 21.60 8.54
N CYS A 187 -4.43 22.46 9.45
CA CYS A 187 -4.22 22.25 10.88
C CYS A 187 -5.51 22.49 11.70
N TYR A 188 -6.65 22.23 11.06
CA TYR A 188 -7.98 22.22 11.66
C TYR A 188 -8.17 21.01 12.57
N HIS A 189 -7.64 19.84 12.21
CA HIS A 189 -7.70 18.65 13.07
C HIS A 189 -6.67 18.70 14.22
N CYS A 190 -5.56 19.44 14.06
CA CYS A 190 -4.44 19.50 15.02
C CYS A 190 -4.86 19.68 16.49
N PRO A 191 -5.77 20.61 16.88
CA PRO A 191 -6.09 20.80 18.30
C PRO A 191 -6.78 19.58 18.95
N ASN A 192 -7.44 18.75 18.13
CA ASN A 192 -8.15 17.57 18.60
C ASN A 192 -7.26 16.32 18.58
N VAL A 193 -6.46 16.17 17.52
CA VAL A 193 -5.64 14.99 17.23
C VAL A 193 -4.25 15.15 17.83
N HIS A 194 -3.52 16.21 17.47
CA HIS A 194 -2.09 16.38 17.80
C HIS A 194 -1.84 17.21 19.06
N LYS A 195 -2.23 16.66 20.21
CA LYS A 195 -2.07 17.35 21.50
C LYS A 195 -0.60 17.58 21.88
N SER A 196 0.31 16.76 21.39
CA SER A 196 1.76 16.85 21.67
C SER A 196 2.46 17.81 20.72
N PHE A 197 2.14 17.76 19.42
CA PHE A 197 2.67 18.70 18.40
C PHE A 197 2.33 20.16 18.74
N THR A 198 1.08 20.42 19.12
CA THR A 198 0.57 21.77 19.48
C THR A 198 1.09 22.32 20.80
N LYS A 199 1.80 21.49 21.59
CA LYS A 199 2.44 21.89 22.85
C LYS A 199 3.96 21.93 22.75
N GLY A 200 4.56 21.16 21.84
CA GLY A 200 6.00 20.92 21.80
C GLY A 200 6.71 21.40 20.54
N VAL A 201 6.01 21.68 19.44
CA VAL A 201 6.66 22.04 18.15
C VAL A 201 6.16 23.38 17.64
N VAL A 202 4.84 23.60 17.64
CA VAL A 202 4.23 24.83 17.11
C VAL A 202 3.35 25.51 18.13
N SER A 203 3.30 26.85 18.07
CA SER A 203 2.28 27.64 18.78
C SER A 203 1.00 27.72 17.93
N PRO A 204 -0.13 27.10 18.33
CA PRO A 204 -1.30 26.97 17.44
C PRO A 204 -1.93 28.31 16.98
N GLY A 205 -1.75 29.38 17.76
CA GLY A 205 -2.28 30.71 17.43
C GLY A 205 -1.51 31.44 16.33
N SER A 206 -0.24 31.08 16.10
CA SER A 206 0.65 31.70 15.12
C SER A 206 0.72 30.92 13.81
N TYR A 207 0.12 29.74 13.71
CA TYR A 207 0.13 28.93 12.48
C TYR A 207 -0.47 29.70 11.30
N ARG A 208 0.27 29.74 10.18
CA ARG A 208 -0.10 30.39 8.92
C ARG A 208 0.15 29.44 7.76
N ILE A 209 -0.73 29.52 6.76
CA ILE A 209 -0.64 28.77 5.51
C ILE A 209 -0.69 29.79 4.37
N ALA A 210 0.28 29.76 3.47
CA ALA A 210 0.37 30.64 2.31
C ALA A 210 0.74 29.84 1.06
N GLY A 211 -0.03 29.98 -0.02
CA GLY A 211 0.28 29.34 -1.31
C GLY A 211 1.02 30.28 -2.27
N ARG A 212 2.00 29.77 -3.00
CA ARG A 212 2.72 30.47 -4.07
C ARG A 212 3.15 29.47 -5.15
N GLY A 213 2.79 29.74 -6.41
CA GLY A 213 3.07 28.78 -7.49
C GLY A 213 2.48 27.41 -7.17
N GLN A 214 3.29 26.37 -7.31
CA GLN A 214 2.96 25.00 -6.92
C GLN A 214 3.38 24.64 -5.48
N ALA A 215 3.69 25.63 -4.64
CA ALA A 215 4.07 25.41 -3.24
C ALA A 215 3.04 25.93 -2.23
N ILE A 216 3.00 25.29 -1.08
CA ILE A 216 2.28 25.73 0.12
C ILE A 216 3.30 25.84 1.26
N ARG A 217 3.43 27.04 1.81
CA ARG A 217 4.24 27.29 2.99
C ARG A 217 3.38 27.26 4.25
N HIS A 218 3.83 26.49 5.23
CA HIS A 218 3.29 26.47 6.58
C HIS A 218 4.31 27.07 7.53
N SER A 219 3.91 28.07 8.32
CA SER A 219 4.80 28.72 9.28
C SER A 219 4.16 28.87 10.64
N ALA A 220 4.95 28.71 11.70
CA ALA A 220 4.50 28.93 13.06
C ALA A 220 5.65 29.36 13.98
N GLU A 221 5.33 30.18 14.99
CA GLU A 221 6.28 30.51 16.05
C GLU A 221 6.58 29.26 16.90
N ALA A 222 7.87 29.07 17.22
CA ALA A 222 8.28 28.05 18.17
C ALA A 222 7.72 28.36 19.57
N PRO A 223 7.27 27.35 20.33
CA PRO A 223 6.85 27.54 21.71
C PRO A 223 8.04 27.94 22.62
N ALA A 224 7.76 28.54 23.77
CA ALA A 224 8.79 28.95 24.74
C ALA A 224 9.63 27.78 25.29
N SER A 225 9.11 26.56 25.20
CA SER A 225 9.81 25.30 25.46
C SER A 225 9.39 24.29 24.40
N THR A 226 10.35 23.66 23.73
CA THR A 226 10.07 22.57 22.80
C THR A 226 9.75 21.26 23.54
N GLY A 227 9.09 20.32 22.86
CA GLY A 227 8.78 18.99 23.38
C GLY A 227 9.98 18.04 23.40
N TYR A 228 11.11 18.48 22.84
CA TYR A 228 12.37 17.76 22.74
C TYR A 228 13.52 18.68 23.20
N SER A 229 14.63 18.08 23.60
CA SER A 229 15.86 18.80 23.99
C SER A 229 16.55 19.36 22.75
N LEU A 230 16.43 20.67 22.51
CA LEU A 230 17.32 21.38 21.58
C LEU A 230 17.74 22.72 22.16
N ALA A 231 18.89 23.19 21.67
CA ALA A 231 19.60 24.39 22.11
C ALA A 231 18.72 25.64 22.19
N GLU A 232 19.08 26.51 23.13
CA GLU A 232 18.41 27.79 23.44
C GLU A 232 17.98 28.57 22.18
N GLY A 233 16.67 28.62 21.92
CA GLY A 233 16.00 29.66 21.13
C GLY A 233 15.98 29.51 19.60
N GLY A 234 14.83 29.86 19.00
CA GLY A 234 14.80 31.04 18.12
C GLY A 234 14.45 30.91 16.63
N GLN A 235 14.34 29.71 16.03
CA GLN A 235 13.87 29.59 14.64
C GLN A 235 12.41 29.13 14.57
N PRO A 236 11.57 29.73 13.71
CA PRO A 236 10.19 29.30 13.54
C PRO A 236 10.13 27.90 12.95
N TYR A 237 9.01 27.21 13.18
CA TYR A 237 8.65 26.06 12.37
C TYR A 237 8.34 26.57 10.96
N GLU A 238 8.97 25.95 9.96
CA GLU A 238 8.70 26.20 8.55
C GLU A 238 8.54 24.88 7.82
N SER A 239 7.54 24.81 6.96
CA SER A 239 7.37 23.73 6.00
C SER A 239 7.07 24.30 4.63
N PHE A 240 7.74 23.73 3.64
CA PHE A 240 7.59 24.03 2.23
C PHE A 240 7.05 22.78 1.55
N PHE A 241 5.73 22.67 1.45
CA PHE A 241 5.08 21.66 0.63
C PHE A 241 5.19 22.05 -0.83
N VAL A 242 5.66 21.14 -1.67
CA VAL A 242 5.72 21.28 -3.12
C VAL A 242 4.77 20.24 -3.71
N PHE A 243 3.79 20.74 -4.46
CA PHE A 243 2.82 19.90 -5.14
C PHE A 243 3.55 18.98 -6.14
N PRO A 244 3.16 17.69 -6.21
CA PRO A 244 1.95 17.12 -5.64
C PRO A 244 2.10 16.45 -4.28
N VAL A 245 3.29 15.96 -3.92
CA VAL A 245 3.45 14.98 -2.84
C VAL A 245 4.76 15.09 -2.05
N SER A 246 5.37 16.27 -2.00
CA SER A 246 6.64 16.44 -1.28
C SER A 246 6.58 17.60 -0.30
N SER A 247 7.26 17.48 0.84
CA SER A 247 7.51 18.62 1.72
C SER A 247 8.92 18.57 2.26
N ILE A 248 9.58 19.73 2.31
CA ILE A 248 10.78 19.98 3.12
C ILE A 248 10.34 20.76 4.36
N GLN A 249 10.79 20.38 5.55
CA GLN A 249 10.46 21.07 6.80
C GLN A 249 11.70 21.35 7.62
N CYS A 250 11.70 22.49 8.28
CA CYS A 250 12.68 22.89 9.27
C CYS A 250 11.95 23.09 10.60
N TYR A 251 12.19 22.19 11.55
CA TYR A 251 11.71 22.34 12.91
C TYR A 251 12.67 23.26 13.70
N PRO A 252 12.20 23.89 14.79
CA PRO A 252 13.05 24.73 15.63
C PRO A 252 14.34 24.01 16.02
N GLY A 253 15.49 24.68 15.88
CA GLY A 253 16.82 24.09 16.05
C GLY A 253 17.43 23.51 14.77
N GLU A 254 16.92 23.93 13.59
CA GLU A 254 17.39 23.47 12.27
C GLU A 254 17.27 21.95 12.07
N VAL A 255 16.22 21.37 12.63
CA VAL A 255 15.91 19.95 12.42
C VAL A 255 15.23 19.80 11.07
N LEU A 256 16.05 19.51 10.07
CA LEU A 256 15.62 19.34 8.69
C LEU A 256 15.05 17.94 8.48
N ASN A 257 13.85 17.87 7.90
CA ASN A 257 13.17 16.62 7.59
C ASN A 257 12.32 16.75 6.33
N THR A 258 12.02 15.64 5.68
CA THR A 258 11.22 15.61 4.45
C THR A 258 10.09 14.60 4.54
N PHE A 259 8.95 14.95 3.94
CA PHE A 259 7.87 14.02 3.61
C PHE A 259 7.87 13.76 2.12
N ARG A 260 7.67 12.50 1.75
CA ARG A 260 7.27 12.08 0.40
C ARG A 260 6.09 11.13 0.48
N TRP A 261 5.06 11.38 -0.31
CA TRP A 261 3.90 10.50 -0.43
C TRP A 261 3.90 9.85 -1.80
N VAL A 262 4.43 8.62 -1.91
CA VAL A 262 4.51 7.91 -3.18
C VAL A 262 3.18 7.20 -3.44
N PRO A 263 2.43 7.57 -4.50
CA PRO A 263 1.18 6.90 -4.85
C PRO A 263 1.46 5.47 -5.32
N LEU A 264 0.92 4.45 -4.63
CA LEU A 264 1.08 3.05 -5.02
C LEU A 264 -0.18 2.47 -5.67
N ALA A 265 -1.35 2.96 -5.27
CA ALA A 265 -2.65 2.62 -5.86
C ALA A 265 -3.67 3.73 -5.55
N VAL A 266 -4.87 3.61 -6.11
CA VAL A 266 -5.98 4.56 -5.85
C VAL A 266 -6.28 4.72 -4.36
N ASP A 267 -6.04 3.72 -3.52
CA ASP A 267 -6.29 3.75 -2.07
C ASP A 267 -5.05 3.41 -1.24
N ARG A 268 -3.85 3.46 -1.83
CA ARG A 268 -2.60 3.16 -1.14
C ARG A 268 -1.51 4.18 -1.46
N THR A 269 -0.89 4.69 -0.41
CA THR A 269 0.19 5.68 -0.52
C THR A 269 1.32 5.29 0.43
N LEU A 270 2.55 5.19 -0.08
CA LEU A 270 3.73 5.00 0.75
C LEU A 270 4.19 6.36 1.28
N LEU A 271 4.09 6.55 2.59
CA LEU A 271 4.73 7.66 3.27
C LEU A 271 6.21 7.32 3.49
N ILE A 272 7.10 8.16 3.01
CA ILE A 272 8.53 8.17 3.35
C ILE A 272 8.80 9.44 4.16
N ARG A 273 9.30 9.26 5.39
CA ARG A 273 9.74 10.35 6.26
C ARG A 273 11.24 10.21 6.50
N GLU A 274 11.98 11.27 6.25
CA GLU A 274 13.44 11.30 6.34
C GLU A 274 13.91 12.47 7.20
N TRP A 275 14.98 12.26 7.96
CA TRP A 275 15.61 13.25 8.80
C TRP A 275 17.06 13.45 8.38
N TRP A 276 17.48 14.71 8.32
CA TRP A 276 18.71 15.14 7.71
C TRP A 276 19.55 15.92 8.72
N PHE A 277 20.60 15.28 9.26
CA PHE A 277 21.53 15.88 10.21
C PHE A 277 22.96 15.91 9.65
N ASP A 278 23.96 16.19 10.49
CA ASP A 278 25.36 16.29 10.06
C ASP A 278 26.07 14.94 9.88
N SER A 279 25.45 13.85 10.33
CA SER A 279 25.98 12.48 10.28
C SER A 279 24.92 11.50 9.79
N ASP A 280 25.36 10.36 9.26
CA ASP A 280 24.51 9.22 8.89
C ASP A 280 23.95 8.44 10.11
N THR A 281 24.43 8.74 11.32
CA THR A 281 24.00 8.08 12.56
C THR A 281 23.45 9.11 13.53
N PRO A 282 22.22 8.93 14.05
CA PRO A 282 21.64 9.89 14.98
C PRO A 282 22.33 9.85 16.35
N THR A 283 22.44 11.00 17.00
CA THR A 283 22.75 11.09 18.43
C THR A 283 21.53 10.67 19.27
N ALA A 284 21.71 10.40 20.56
CA ALA A 284 20.59 10.07 21.46
C ALA A 284 19.51 11.17 21.50
N GLU A 285 19.91 12.44 21.44
CA GLU A 285 18.98 13.59 21.38
C GLU A 285 18.22 13.62 20.05
N GLN A 286 18.89 13.32 18.93
CA GLN A 286 18.26 13.24 17.61
C GLN A 286 17.30 12.07 17.52
N ASP A 287 17.64 10.92 18.10
CA ASP A 287 16.74 9.78 18.21
C ASP A 287 15.44 10.13 18.94
N GLU A 288 15.53 10.87 20.06
CA GLU A 288 14.34 11.35 20.78
C GLU A 288 13.46 12.26 19.91
N ILE A 289 14.06 13.14 19.11
CA ILE A 289 13.34 14.03 18.19
C ILE A 289 12.64 13.23 17.09
N ILE A 290 13.35 12.30 16.44
CA ILE A 290 12.83 11.42 15.39
C ILE A 290 11.65 10.60 15.93
N ASP A 291 11.79 10.05 17.12
CA ASP A 291 10.76 9.26 17.78
C ASP A 291 9.53 10.07 18.18
N LEU A 292 9.75 11.28 18.71
CA LEU A 292 8.66 12.18 19.10
C LEU A 292 7.87 12.63 17.87
N ASP A 293 8.55 13.06 16.81
CA ASP A 293 7.90 13.46 15.57
C ASP A 293 7.06 12.30 14.97
N TRP A 294 7.63 11.10 14.92
CA TRP A 294 6.91 9.92 14.41
C TRP A 294 5.67 9.56 15.25
N ARG A 295 5.80 9.56 16.59
CA ARG A 295 4.70 9.17 17.49
C ARG A 295 3.57 10.19 17.56
N THR A 296 3.81 11.43 17.12
CA THR A 296 2.84 12.52 17.26
C THR A 296 2.27 12.89 15.90
N THR A 297 2.90 13.82 15.18
CA THR A 297 2.41 14.42 13.95
C THR A 297 2.26 13.43 12.79
N VAL A 298 2.82 12.23 12.88
CA VAL A 298 2.80 11.25 11.78
C VAL A 298 1.82 10.12 12.06
N SER A 299 2.07 9.33 13.11
CA SER A 299 1.29 8.11 13.33
C SER A 299 -0.13 8.34 13.88
N GLU A 300 -0.40 9.49 14.50
CA GLU A 300 -1.76 9.85 14.95
C GLU A 300 -2.74 9.98 13.77
N ASP A 301 -2.25 10.32 12.59
CA ASP A 301 -3.07 10.51 11.38
C ASP A 301 -3.41 9.23 10.64
N PHE A 302 -2.65 8.15 10.84
CA PHE A 302 -2.80 6.93 10.03
C PHE A 302 -4.22 6.35 10.12
N SER A 303 -4.76 6.24 11.33
CA SER A 303 -6.12 5.73 11.54
C SER A 303 -7.21 6.67 11.03
N ILE A 304 -6.93 7.98 10.99
CA ILE A 304 -7.84 9.00 10.49
C ILE A 304 -7.94 8.88 8.98
N LEU A 305 -6.80 8.84 8.29
CA LEU A 305 -6.72 8.71 6.84
C LEU A 305 -7.42 7.44 6.34
N ASP A 306 -7.14 6.30 6.99
CA ASP A 306 -7.79 5.02 6.67
C ASP A 306 -9.32 5.08 6.91
N SER A 307 -9.75 5.69 8.01
CA SER A 307 -11.18 5.90 8.29
C SER A 307 -11.87 6.81 7.26
N VAL A 308 -11.21 7.90 6.87
CA VAL A 308 -11.72 8.84 5.86
C VAL A 308 -11.81 8.17 4.50
N GLN A 309 -10.79 7.41 4.07
CA GLN A 309 -10.81 6.66 2.82
C GLN A 309 -11.99 5.69 2.76
N ARG A 310 -12.26 4.94 3.84
CA ARG A 310 -13.47 4.09 3.93
C ARG A 310 -14.75 4.91 3.84
N GLY A 311 -14.80 6.05 4.52
CA GLY A 311 -15.96 6.94 4.53
C GLY A 311 -16.30 7.50 3.14
N LEU A 312 -15.30 7.80 2.31
CA LEU A 312 -15.48 8.33 0.95
C LEU A 312 -16.14 7.35 -0.02
N ARG A 313 -16.05 6.04 0.26
CA ARG A 313 -16.76 4.98 -0.48
C ARG A 313 -18.25 4.90 -0.12
N SER A 314 -18.68 5.55 0.95
CA SER A 314 -20.07 5.48 1.38
C SER A 314 -20.98 6.21 0.41
N ARG A 315 -22.06 5.56 -0.03
CA ARG A 315 -23.17 6.20 -0.77
C ARG A 315 -23.81 7.36 0.00
N GLY A 316 -23.59 7.44 1.31
CA GLY A 316 -24.05 8.54 2.17
C GLY A 316 -23.12 9.76 2.20
N TYR A 317 -21.91 9.67 1.62
CA TYR A 317 -20.99 10.80 1.55
C TYR A 317 -21.44 11.80 0.48
N VAL A 318 -21.60 13.06 0.88
CA VAL A 318 -21.89 14.17 -0.03
C VAL A 318 -20.89 15.29 0.25
N PRO A 319 -20.05 15.71 -0.72
CA PRO A 319 -19.05 16.74 -0.51
C PRO A 319 -19.67 18.05 -0.02
N ARG A 320 -19.19 18.53 1.13
CA ARG A 320 -19.58 19.84 1.67
C ARG A 320 -18.45 20.85 1.50
N SER A 321 -18.79 22.13 1.65
CA SER A 321 -17.85 23.24 1.53
C SER A 321 -16.73 23.14 2.55
N ALA A 322 -15.47 23.23 2.10
CA ALA A 322 -14.32 23.34 2.98
C ALA A 322 -14.35 24.71 3.69
N HIS A 323 -14.13 24.74 5.01
CA HIS A 323 -14.09 25.99 5.77
C HIS A 323 -12.75 26.68 5.57
N ARG A 324 -12.76 27.90 5.02
CA ARG A 324 -11.63 28.83 5.13
C ARG A 324 -11.58 29.35 6.56
N THR A 325 -10.44 29.22 7.23
CA THR A 325 -10.18 29.72 8.58
C THR A 325 -10.27 31.25 8.63
N SER A 326 -11.50 31.77 8.82
CA SER A 326 -11.71 33.13 9.33
C SER A 326 -12.80 33.07 10.39
N ARG A 327 -12.43 33.37 11.64
CA ARG A 327 -13.31 33.42 12.80
C ARG A 327 -14.51 34.33 12.53
N ARG A 328 -15.72 33.87 12.86
CA ARG A 328 -16.66 34.59 13.76
C ARG A 328 -17.94 33.80 14.09
N ARG A 329 -18.16 33.71 15.41
CA ARG A 329 -19.43 33.73 16.17
C ARG A 329 -20.26 32.44 16.30
N GLY A 330 -20.71 32.27 17.55
CA GLY A 330 -22.14 32.10 17.83
C GLY A 330 -22.52 30.75 18.41
N HIS A 331 -22.40 30.61 19.73
CA HIS A 331 -23.00 29.48 20.45
C HIS A 331 -24.53 29.50 20.32
N ARG A 332 -25.10 28.38 19.88
CA ARG A 332 -26.44 27.94 20.26
C ARG A 332 -26.42 26.42 20.45
N PRO A 333 -26.91 25.87 21.58
CA PRO A 333 -26.75 24.46 21.89
C PRO A 333 -27.87 23.63 21.26
N LEU A 334 -27.52 22.49 20.67
CA LEU A 334 -28.47 21.42 20.38
C LEU A 334 -28.30 20.31 21.44
N ARG A 335 -29.46 19.89 21.95
CA ARG A 335 -29.64 18.97 23.06
C ARG A 335 -29.46 17.52 22.61
N GLY A 336 -28.80 16.75 23.47
CA GLY A 336 -29.26 15.43 23.95
C GLY A 336 -29.17 14.24 22.98
N CYS A 337 -28.08 13.47 23.10
CA CYS A 337 -28.11 12.01 22.99
C CYS A 337 -27.13 11.44 24.03
N SER A 338 -27.61 10.52 24.86
CA SER A 338 -26.82 9.83 25.90
C SER A 338 -25.88 8.78 25.27
N PRO A 339 -24.69 8.52 25.85
CA PRO A 339 -23.78 7.49 25.36
C PRO A 339 -24.17 6.07 25.87
N PRO A 340 -23.82 4.99 25.14
CA PRO A 340 -23.97 3.62 25.65
C PRO A 340 -22.84 3.24 26.63
N PRO A 341 -23.02 2.21 27.47
CA PRO A 341 -22.09 1.91 28.57
C PRO A 341 -20.81 1.21 28.08
N ALA A 342 -19.73 1.47 28.83
CA ALA A 342 -18.38 0.94 28.59
C ALA A 342 -18.29 -0.59 28.83
N ARG A 343 -17.49 -1.28 28.00
CA ARG A 343 -17.08 -2.68 28.22
C ARG A 343 -15.79 -2.74 29.06
N PRO A 344 -15.60 -3.76 29.91
CA PRO A 344 -14.40 -3.88 30.76
C PRO A 344 -13.19 -4.41 29.97
N GLY A 345 -12.00 -3.95 30.38
CA GLY A 345 -10.72 -4.27 29.74
C GLY A 345 -10.22 -5.72 29.95
N PRO A 346 -9.22 -6.17 29.17
CA PRO A 346 -8.80 -7.56 29.17
C PRO A 346 -7.79 -7.86 30.28
N CYS A 347 -8.06 -8.91 31.05
CA CYS A 347 -7.09 -9.60 31.89
C CYS A 347 -6.28 -10.61 31.06
N CYS A 348 -4.99 -10.70 31.35
CA CYS A 348 -4.00 -11.55 30.69
C CYS A 348 -4.29 -13.06 30.84
N ALA A 349 -4.31 -13.80 29.73
CA ALA A 349 -4.15 -15.26 29.67
C ALA A 349 -3.45 -15.65 28.34
N GLY A 350 -2.57 -16.66 28.37
CA GLY A 350 -1.56 -16.97 27.36
C GLY A 350 -2.03 -17.07 25.90
N THR A 351 -1.17 -16.64 24.98
CA THR A 351 -1.45 -16.47 23.54
C THR A 351 -1.71 -17.80 22.83
N MET A 352 -2.99 -18.10 22.57
CA MET A 352 -3.41 -19.01 21.49
C MET A 352 -3.14 -18.35 20.13
N THR A 353 -2.68 -19.11 19.14
CA THR A 353 -2.47 -18.59 17.78
C THR A 353 -3.81 -18.47 17.03
N ALA A 354 -3.95 -17.46 16.17
CA ALA A 354 -5.17 -17.23 15.39
C ALA A 354 -5.63 -18.46 14.58
N THR A 355 -4.70 -19.26 14.06
CA THR A 355 -5.00 -20.51 13.34
C THR A 355 -5.64 -21.56 14.25
N ARG A 356 -5.20 -21.67 15.51
CA ARG A 356 -5.76 -22.63 16.47
C ARG A 356 -7.16 -22.19 16.91
N GLU A 357 -7.37 -20.89 17.09
CA GLU A 357 -8.68 -20.33 17.43
C GLU A 357 -9.69 -20.53 16.29
N LEU A 358 -9.28 -20.28 15.04
CA LEU A 358 -10.10 -20.55 13.85
C LEU A 358 -10.39 -22.04 13.69
N GLY A 359 -9.38 -22.91 13.84
CA GLY A 359 -9.57 -24.35 13.82
C GLY A 359 -10.53 -24.84 14.91
N GLY A 360 -10.44 -24.27 16.11
CA GLY A 360 -11.35 -24.56 17.23
C GLY A 360 -12.78 -24.09 16.96
N PHE A 361 -12.97 -22.90 16.39
CA PHE A 361 -14.29 -22.40 15.99
C PHE A 361 -14.95 -23.29 14.94
N LEU A 362 -14.21 -23.64 13.87
CA LEU A 362 -14.75 -24.46 12.80
C LEU A 362 -15.06 -25.90 13.26
N ALA A 363 -14.33 -26.40 14.27
CA ALA A 363 -14.50 -27.72 14.85
C ALA A 363 -15.61 -27.80 15.90
N ASP A 364 -16.23 -26.67 16.26
CA ASP A 364 -17.18 -26.62 17.37
C ASP A 364 -18.43 -27.47 17.05
N PRO A 365 -18.72 -28.54 17.82
CA PRO A 365 -19.93 -29.33 17.66
C PRO A 365 -21.20 -28.56 18.02
N ALA A 366 -21.09 -27.39 18.67
CA ALA A 366 -22.20 -26.52 19.01
C ALA A 366 -22.65 -25.60 17.86
N LEU A 367 -21.91 -25.54 16.75
CA LEU A 367 -22.34 -24.83 15.54
C LEU A 367 -23.63 -25.46 15.01
N ARG A 368 -24.74 -24.73 15.16
CA ARG A 368 -26.08 -25.14 14.74
C ARG A 368 -26.37 -24.63 13.33
N ILE A 369 -26.69 -25.54 12.43
CA ILE A 369 -27.11 -25.23 11.07
C ILE A 369 -28.62 -25.48 11.00
N SER A 370 -29.39 -24.49 10.56
CA SER A 370 -30.84 -24.60 10.40
C SER A 370 -31.20 -25.32 9.11
N ASP A 371 -32.41 -25.87 9.05
CA ASP A 371 -32.93 -26.55 7.84
C ASP A 371 -32.86 -25.64 6.60
N ASP A 372 -33.17 -24.34 6.72
CA ASP A 372 -33.02 -23.36 5.63
C ASP A 372 -31.59 -23.26 5.06
N HIS A 373 -30.57 -23.42 5.92
CA HIS A 373 -29.17 -23.40 5.46
C HIS A 373 -28.79 -24.72 4.78
N ILE A 374 -29.40 -25.84 5.20
CA ILE A 374 -29.22 -27.14 4.54
C ILE A 374 -29.85 -27.12 3.15
N ASP A 375 -31.06 -26.59 3.01
CA ASP A 375 -31.73 -26.46 1.70
C ASP A 375 -30.89 -25.58 0.74
N ARG A 376 -30.38 -24.45 1.24
CA ARG A 376 -29.47 -23.60 0.44
C ARG A 376 -28.17 -24.31 0.06
N ALA A 377 -27.61 -25.13 0.96
CA ALA A 377 -26.42 -25.91 0.67
C ALA A 377 -26.66 -26.97 -0.42
N VAL A 378 -27.88 -27.53 -0.50
CA VAL A 378 -28.27 -28.43 -1.59
C VAL A 378 -28.25 -27.69 -2.93
N ASP A 379 -28.83 -26.48 -3.00
CA ASP A 379 -28.82 -25.66 -4.22
C ASP A 379 -27.38 -25.38 -4.67
N CYS A 380 -26.52 -24.87 -3.77
CA CYS A 380 -25.12 -24.59 -4.06
C CYS A 380 -24.34 -25.84 -4.50
N LEU A 381 -24.62 -27.00 -3.89
CA LEU A 381 -24.00 -28.28 -4.26
C LEU A 381 -24.39 -28.69 -5.68
N VAL A 382 -25.69 -28.64 -6.01
CA VAL A 382 -26.20 -29.03 -7.34
C VAL A 382 -25.69 -28.08 -8.42
N ASP A 383 -25.72 -26.77 -8.18
CA ASP A 383 -25.24 -25.76 -9.12
C ASP A 383 -23.73 -25.93 -9.40
N THR A 384 -22.94 -26.14 -8.35
CA THR A 384 -21.49 -26.35 -8.51
C THR A 384 -21.21 -27.67 -9.24
N LEU A 385 -21.95 -28.75 -8.96
CA LEU A 385 -21.82 -30.00 -9.73
C LEU A 385 -22.16 -29.78 -11.21
N GLY A 386 -23.16 -28.96 -11.53
CA GLY A 386 -23.47 -28.53 -12.89
C GLY A 386 -22.28 -27.83 -13.56
N CYS A 387 -21.65 -26.90 -12.84
CA CYS A 387 -20.45 -26.20 -13.30
C CYS A 387 -19.28 -27.18 -13.53
N MET A 388 -19.05 -28.13 -12.62
CA MET A 388 -18.00 -29.15 -12.76
C MET A 388 -18.24 -30.04 -13.98
N VAL A 389 -19.47 -30.50 -14.21
CA VAL A 389 -19.81 -31.36 -15.36
C VAL A 389 -19.60 -30.60 -16.68
N TYR A 390 -20.04 -29.35 -16.76
CA TYR A 390 -19.81 -28.51 -17.94
C TYR A 390 -18.32 -28.23 -18.14
N GLY A 391 -17.63 -27.84 -17.06
CA GLY A 391 -16.22 -27.51 -17.07
C GLY A 391 -15.30 -28.69 -17.39
N ALA A 392 -15.68 -29.92 -17.04
CA ALA A 392 -14.90 -31.12 -17.35
C ALA A 392 -14.64 -31.32 -18.86
N GLY A 393 -15.52 -30.77 -19.70
CA GLY A 393 -15.36 -30.78 -21.16
C GLY A 393 -14.32 -29.78 -21.69
N GLN A 394 -13.86 -28.82 -20.88
CA GLN A 394 -12.98 -27.74 -21.32
C GLN A 394 -11.52 -28.20 -21.48
N PRO A 395 -10.77 -27.69 -22.47
CA PRO A 395 -9.40 -28.13 -22.74
C PRO A 395 -8.43 -27.97 -21.55
N TRP A 396 -8.60 -26.93 -20.73
CA TRP A 396 -7.77 -26.70 -19.53
C TRP A 396 -8.14 -27.66 -18.39
N SER A 397 -9.43 -27.92 -18.17
CA SER A 397 -9.90 -28.87 -17.15
C SER A 397 -9.52 -30.31 -17.50
N GLN A 398 -9.53 -30.67 -18.78
CA GLN A 398 -8.99 -31.96 -19.24
C GLN A 398 -7.49 -32.12 -18.96
N ARG A 399 -6.70 -31.04 -19.06
CA ARG A 399 -5.28 -31.05 -18.69
C ARG A 399 -5.10 -31.19 -17.18
N ALA A 400 -5.91 -30.52 -16.37
CA ALA A 400 -5.91 -30.65 -14.93
C ALA A 400 -6.29 -32.09 -14.49
N ALA A 401 -7.33 -32.67 -15.10
CA ALA A 401 -7.72 -34.06 -14.88
C ALA A 401 -6.62 -35.05 -15.30
N ALA A 402 -5.97 -34.82 -16.45
CA ALA A 402 -4.84 -35.65 -16.86
C ALA A 402 -3.63 -35.53 -15.91
N HIS A 403 -3.39 -34.33 -15.35
CA HIS A 403 -2.37 -34.15 -14.30
C HIS A 403 -2.74 -34.92 -13.03
N ALA A 404 -3.97 -34.78 -12.54
CA ALA A 404 -4.48 -35.51 -11.39
C ALA A 404 -4.37 -37.03 -11.57
N ARG A 405 -4.71 -37.56 -12.76
CA ARG A 405 -4.55 -38.98 -13.10
C ARG A 405 -3.09 -39.45 -13.03
N ARG A 406 -2.15 -38.64 -13.53
CA ARG A 406 -0.72 -38.99 -13.52
C ARG A 406 -0.12 -38.93 -12.12
N THR A 407 -0.50 -37.95 -11.32
CA THR A 407 0.11 -37.69 -10.01
C THR A 407 -0.57 -38.47 -8.88
N GLY A 408 -1.90 -38.58 -8.90
CA GLY A 408 -2.69 -39.28 -7.89
C GLY A 408 -3.11 -40.71 -8.27
N GLY A 409 -2.82 -41.14 -9.51
CA GLY A 409 -3.22 -42.45 -10.03
C GLY A 409 -4.67 -42.51 -10.52
N ASP A 410 -5.02 -43.65 -11.12
CA ASP A 410 -6.32 -43.97 -11.71
C ASP A 410 -6.89 -45.23 -11.03
N GLY A 411 -7.50 -45.04 -9.86
CA GLY A 411 -7.99 -46.12 -8.99
C GLY A 411 -8.20 -45.75 -7.52
N GLY A 412 -8.10 -44.47 -7.15
CA GLY A 412 -8.38 -43.99 -5.79
C GLY A 412 -9.88 -43.88 -5.48
N PRO A 413 -10.28 -43.55 -4.25
CA PRO A 413 -11.69 -43.53 -3.84
C PRO A 413 -12.46 -42.28 -4.34
N CYS A 414 -11.76 -41.25 -4.82
CA CYS A 414 -12.36 -39.94 -5.09
C CYS A 414 -12.57 -39.72 -6.60
N PRO A 415 -13.82 -39.67 -7.10
CA PRO A 415 -14.09 -39.51 -8.52
C PRO A 415 -13.70 -38.12 -9.03
N VAL A 416 -13.17 -38.07 -10.26
CA VAL A 416 -12.99 -36.82 -11.01
C VAL A 416 -14.17 -36.68 -11.97
N VAL A 417 -15.01 -35.67 -11.73
CA VAL A 417 -16.28 -35.45 -12.43
C VAL A 417 -16.04 -35.34 -13.95
N GLY A 418 -16.86 -36.05 -14.74
CA GLY A 418 -16.81 -35.99 -16.21
C GLY A 418 -15.62 -36.69 -16.88
N SER A 419 -14.74 -37.36 -16.12
CA SER A 419 -13.47 -37.90 -16.65
C SER A 419 -13.35 -39.43 -16.67
N GLY A 420 -14.32 -40.13 -16.06
CA GLY A 420 -14.40 -41.59 -16.03
C GLY A 420 -13.37 -42.29 -15.14
N PHE A 421 -12.63 -41.56 -14.29
CA PHE A 421 -11.70 -42.14 -13.33
C PHE A 421 -11.83 -41.55 -11.92
N ALA A 422 -11.16 -42.22 -10.98
CA ALA A 422 -11.06 -41.78 -9.60
C ALA A 422 -9.60 -41.81 -9.12
N THR A 423 -9.27 -40.95 -8.16
CA THR A 423 -7.89 -40.68 -7.72
C THR A 423 -7.84 -40.34 -6.22
N SER A 424 -6.70 -39.88 -5.71
CA SER A 424 -6.56 -39.45 -4.31
C SER A 424 -7.39 -38.19 -4.01
N ALA A 425 -7.79 -37.99 -2.75
CA ALA A 425 -8.64 -36.86 -2.37
C ALA A 425 -8.05 -35.48 -2.77
N PRO A 426 -6.75 -35.18 -2.55
CA PRO A 426 -6.18 -33.90 -2.98
C PRO A 426 -6.23 -33.70 -4.50
N MET A 427 -5.99 -34.76 -5.28
CA MET A 427 -5.99 -34.67 -6.74
C MET A 427 -7.40 -34.59 -7.31
N ALA A 428 -8.37 -35.25 -6.68
CA ALA A 428 -9.78 -35.11 -7.03
C ALA A 428 -10.30 -33.71 -6.71
N ALA A 429 -9.99 -33.15 -5.54
CA ALA A 429 -10.35 -31.78 -5.17
C ALA A 429 -9.75 -30.76 -6.15
N PHE A 430 -8.47 -30.92 -6.51
CA PHE A 430 -7.82 -30.09 -7.52
C PHE A 430 -8.50 -30.16 -8.90
N ALA A 431 -8.71 -31.36 -9.44
CA ALA A 431 -9.29 -31.52 -10.78
C ALA A 431 -10.75 -31.07 -10.85
N ASN A 432 -11.54 -31.37 -9.81
CA ASN A 432 -12.94 -30.98 -9.72
C ASN A 432 -13.07 -29.48 -9.47
N GLY A 433 -12.22 -28.86 -8.65
CA GLY A 433 -12.20 -27.41 -8.46
C GLY A 433 -11.81 -26.65 -9.72
N ALA A 434 -10.78 -27.12 -10.45
CA ALA A 434 -10.42 -26.58 -11.76
C ALA A 434 -11.53 -26.75 -12.81
N SER A 435 -12.41 -27.76 -12.65
CA SER A 435 -13.58 -27.94 -13.52
C SER A 435 -14.73 -27.04 -13.10
N GLY A 436 -14.99 -26.90 -11.80
CA GLY A 436 -16.01 -25.99 -11.28
C GLY A 436 -15.74 -24.52 -11.62
N HIS A 437 -14.46 -24.13 -11.59
CA HIS A 437 -14.01 -22.77 -11.91
C HIS A 437 -13.72 -22.55 -13.41
N ALA A 438 -14.02 -23.52 -14.27
CA ALA A 438 -13.52 -23.55 -15.65
C ALA A 438 -14.11 -22.47 -16.55
N PHE A 439 -15.33 -22.03 -16.27
CA PHE A 439 -16.11 -21.13 -17.13
C PHE A 439 -17.06 -20.37 -16.22
N GLU A 440 -16.90 -19.05 -16.11
CA GLU A 440 -17.49 -18.07 -15.15
C GLU A 440 -19.02 -18.23 -14.90
N LEU A 441 -19.42 -19.39 -14.38
CA LEU A 441 -20.78 -19.84 -14.10
C LEU A 441 -20.90 -20.28 -12.63
N ASP A 442 -19.78 -20.31 -11.91
CA ASP A 442 -19.71 -20.63 -10.50
C ASP A 442 -20.22 -19.47 -9.64
N ASP A 443 -20.55 -19.80 -8.40
CA ASP A 443 -21.11 -18.86 -7.44
C ASP A 443 -20.09 -17.80 -7.03
N VAL A 444 -20.59 -16.65 -6.58
CA VAL A 444 -19.77 -15.54 -6.10
C VAL A 444 -20.25 -15.12 -4.71
N HIS A 445 -19.34 -15.12 -3.75
CA HIS A 445 -19.52 -14.39 -2.50
C HIS A 445 -19.02 -12.95 -2.70
N GLU A 446 -19.94 -12.05 -3.05
CA GLU A 446 -19.64 -10.69 -3.52
C GLU A 446 -18.73 -9.91 -2.57
N GLU A 447 -19.03 -9.94 -1.26
CA GLU A 447 -18.25 -9.19 -0.27
C GLU A 447 -16.82 -9.72 -0.08
N ALA A 448 -16.59 -11.00 -0.39
CA ALA A 448 -15.30 -11.67 -0.26
C ALA A 448 -14.58 -11.77 -1.62
N ILE A 449 -15.22 -11.31 -2.71
CA ILE A 449 -14.80 -11.46 -4.11
C ILE A 449 -14.25 -12.87 -4.37
N SER A 450 -14.98 -13.88 -3.93
CA SER A 450 -14.52 -15.27 -3.96
C SER A 450 -15.58 -16.22 -4.51
N HIS A 451 -15.14 -17.40 -4.94
CA HIS A 451 -15.98 -18.44 -5.56
C HIS A 451 -16.01 -19.68 -4.64
N PRO A 452 -16.82 -19.64 -3.57
CA PRO A 452 -16.76 -20.67 -2.54
C PRO A 452 -17.17 -22.05 -3.05
N GLY A 453 -18.07 -22.16 -4.03
CA GLY A 453 -18.48 -23.45 -4.57
C GLY A 453 -17.38 -24.15 -5.32
N ALA A 454 -16.67 -23.44 -6.20
CA ALA A 454 -15.55 -23.99 -6.96
C ALA A 454 -14.33 -24.37 -6.08
N VAL A 455 -14.31 -23.95 -4.82
CA VAL A 455 -13.21 -24.21 -3.87
C VAL A 455 -13.64 -25.24 -2.81
N VAL A 456 -14.69 -24.94 -2.04
CA VAL A 456 -15.14 -25.72 -0.88
C VAL A 456 -15.75 -27.06 -1.28
N ILE A 457 -16.68 -27.08 -2.25
CA ILE A 457 -17.45 -28.29 -2.59
C ILE A 457 -16.55 -29.41 -3.15
N PRO A 458 -15.61 -29.18 -4.09
CA PRO A 458 -14.67 -30.21 -4.53
C PRO A 458 -13.87 -30.84 -3.39
N ALA A 459 -13.43 -30.03 -2.42
CA ALA A 459 -12.66 -30.49 -1.28
C ALA A 459 -13.54 -31.31 -0.31
N VAL A 460 -14.75 -30.85 -0.01
CA VAL A 460 -15.71 -31.59 0.82
C VAL A 460 -16.05 -32.94 0.19
N LEU A 461 -16.36 -32.97 -1.11
CA LEU A 461 -16.73 -34.20 -1.81
C LEU A 461 -15.57 -35.21 -1.87
N ALA A 462 -14.35 -34.73 -2.06
CA ALA A 462 -13.16 -35.60 -2.06
C ALA A 462 -12.94 -36.24 -0.68
N ILE A 463 -12.98 -35.45 0.40
CA ILE A 463 -12.83 -36.00 1.75
C ILE A 463 -14.01 -36.92 2.10
N ALA A 464 -15.24 -36.55 1.74
CA ALA A 464 -16.42 -37.38 1.99
C ALA A 464 -16.35 -38.74 1.26
N ALA A 465 -15.83 -38.76 0.03
CA ALA A 465 -15.62 -40.00 -0.73
C ALA A 465 -14.54 -40.88 -0.10
N GLU A 466 -13.50 -40.28 0.48
CA GLU A 466 -12.43 -40.99 1.18
C GLU A 466 -12.87 -41.54 2.55
N THR A 467 -13.70 -40.80 3.28
CA THR A 467 -14.12 -41.16 4.66
C THR A 467 -15.48 -41.86 4.74
N GLY A 468 -16.27 -41.85 3.67
CA GLY A 468 -17.64 -42.35 3.67
C GLY A 468 -18.62 -41.48 4.46
N ALA A 469 -18.42 -40.16 4.47
CA ALA A 469 -19.26 -39.23 5.22
C ALA A 469 -20.73 -39.24 4.74
N SER A 470 -21.67 -39.00 5.67
CA SER A 470 -23.10 -38.91 5.33
C SER A 470 -23.41 -37.66 4.51
N GLY A 471 -24.50 -37.68 3.74
CA GLY A 471 -24.97 -36.51 2.99
C GLY A 471 -25.24 -35.28 3.87
N LEU A 472 -25.76 -35.49 5.09
CA LEU A 472 -25.95 -34.39 6.04
C LEU A 472 -24.60 -33.79 6.47
N ALA A 473 -23.61 -34.62 6.78
CA ALA A 473 -22.27 -34.16 7.14
C ALA A 473 -21.59 -33.39 5.99
N VAL A 474 -21.84 -33.79 4.74
CA VAL A 474 -21.41 -33.06 3.54
C VAL A 474 -22.04 -31.66 3.49
N LEU A 475 -23.36 -31.57 3.64
CA LEU A 475 -24.08 -30.29 3.58
C LEU A 475 -23.66 -29.36 4.72
N GLU A 476 -23.48 -29.89 5.92
CA GLU A 476 -22.98 -29.11 7.05
C GLU A 476 -21.55 -28.59 6.82
N ALA A 477 -20.67 -29.43 6.25
CA ALA A 477 -19.30 -29.03 5.94
C ALA A 477 -19.25 -27.94 4.85
N ILE A 478 -20.17 -27.98 3.88
CA ILE A 478 -20.31 -26.93 2.86
C ILE A 478 -20.69 -25.60 3.53
N VAL A 479 -21.72 -25.58 4.38
CA VAL A 479 -22.15 -24.35 5.07
C VAL A 479 -21.01 -23.75 5.90
N VAL A 480 -20.33 -24.58 6.70
CA VAL A 480 -19.21 -24.11 7.54
C VAL A 480 -18.06 -23.62 6.67
N GLY A 481 -17.73 -24.32 5.58
CA GLY A 481 -16.66 -23.93 4.67
C GLY A 481 -16.94 -22.60 3.96
N TYR A 482 -18.17 -22.39 3.50
CA TYR A 482 -18.62 -21.12 2.90
C TYR A 482 -18.50 -19.96 3.90
N GLU A 483 -18.98 -20.15 5.12
CA GLU A 483 -18.92 -19.13 6.17
C GLU A 483 -17.46 -18.79 6.53
N ALA A 484 -16.62 -19.82 6.67
CA ALA A 484 -15.20 -19.65 6.97
C ALA A 484 -14.49 -18.87 5.85
N MET A 485 -14.70 -19.28 4.60
CA MET A 485 -14.07 -18.68 3.43
C MET A 485 -14.57 -17.25 3.20
N GLY A 486 -15.86 -16.99 3.38
CA GLY A 486 -16.44 -15.65 3.28
C GLY A 486 -15.85 -14.69 4.32
N ARG A 487 -15.84 -15.08 5.59
CA ARG A 487 -15.29 -14.24 6.67
C ARG A 487 -13.78 -14.04 6.56
N ALA A 488 -13.04 -15.10 6.23
CA ALA A 488 -11.60 -15.00 6.00
C ALA A 488 -11.31 -14.10 4.79
N GLY A 489 -12.06 -14.25 3.69
CA GLY A 489 -11.94 -13.41 2.50
C GLY A 489 -12.22 -11.94 2.79
N ILE A 490 -13.27 -11.63 3.54
CA ILE A 490 -13.57 -10.26 3.99
C ILE A 490 -12.44 -9.72 4.87
N ALA A 491 -11.94 -10.50 5.82
CA ALA A 491 -10.90 -10.09 6.76
C ALA A 491 -9.55 -9.82 6.08
N VAL A 492 -9.24 -10.57 5.01
CA VAL A 492 -8.01 -10.38 4.21
C VAL A 492 -8.09 -9.14 3.31
N GLY A 493 -9.28 -8.56 3.13
CA GLY A 493 -9.49 -7.43 2.23
C GLY A 493 -9.42 -7.90 0.78
N PRO A 494 -10.53 -8.39 0.20
CA PRO A 494 -10.47 -9.21 -1.01
C PRO A 494 -10.03 -8.40 -2.25
N ALA A 495 -10.36 -7.11 -2.31
CA ALA A 495 -9.86 -6.20 -3.34
C ALA A 495 -8.36 -5.91 -3.17
N SER A 496 -7.89 -5.63 -1.94
CA SER A 496 -6.46 -5.45 -1.65
C SER A 496 -5.64 -6.71 -1.93
N HIS A 497 -6.27 -7.88 -1.81
CA HIS A 497 -5.67 -9.17 -2.08
C HIS A 497 -5.48 -9.43 -3.59
N MET A 498 -6.51 -9.15 -4.41
CA MET A 498 -6.39 -9.14 -5.89
C MET A 498 -5.30 -8.21 -6.40
N LEU A 499 -5.28 -6.99 -5.86
CA LEU A 499 -4.35 -5.96 -6.29
C LEU A 499 -2.91 -6.24 -5.86
N ALA A 500 -2.70 -7.13 -4.89
CA ALA A 500 -1.38 -7.67 -4.55
C ALA A 500 -0.96 -8.87 -5.42
N GLY A 501 -1.74 -9.20 -6.47
CA GLY A 501 -1.47 -10.29 -7.40
C GLY A 501 -2.03 -11.65 -6.98
N TYR A 502 -2.83 -11.70 -5.91
CA TYR A 502 -3.40 -12.94 -5.40
C TYR A 502 -4.84 -13.13 -5.87
N HIS A 503 -5.14 -14.30 -6.44
CA HIS A 503 -6.52 -14.65 -6.79
C HIS A 503 -7.32 -14.92 -5.49
N PRO A 504 -8.38 -14.17 -5.13
CA PRO A 504 -8.98 -14.24 -3.81
C PRO A 504 -9.65 -15.57 -3.49
N PRO A 505 -10.14 -16.37 -4.45
CA PRO A 505 -10.49 -17.77 -4.17
C PRO A 505 -9.31 -18.65 -3.72
N ALA A 506 -8.07 -18.33 -4.14
CA ALA A 506 -6.88 -19.15 -3.89
C ALA A 506 -6.22 -18.90 -2.51
N SER A 507 -6.61 -17.82 -1.81
CA SER A 507 -5.86 -17.30 -0.66
C SER A 507 -6.46 -17.53 0.73
N PRO A 508 -7.78 -17.38 0.97
CA PRO A 508 -8.43 -17.93 2.16
C PRO A 508 -8.44 -19.46 2.10
N GLY A 509 -8.23 -20.07 0.92
CA GLY A 509 -8.07 -21.50 0.71
C GLY A 509 -9.27 -22.34 1.19
N CYS A 510 -9.24 -23.65 0.91
CA CYS A 510 -10.20 -24.59 1.46
C CYS A 510 -10.03 -24.72 2.98
N LEU A 511 -10.67 -23.85 3.77
CA LEU A 511 -10.88 -24.09 5.20
C LEU A 511 -12.01 -25.12 5.38
N VAL A 512 -11.78 -26.33 4.87
CA VAL A 512 -12.67 -27.47 5.05
C VAL A 512 -12.10 -28.34 6.16
N LEU A 513 -12.83 -28.47 7.27
CA LEU A 513 -12.41 -29.34 8.35
C LEU A 513 -12.76 -30.80 8.05
N PRO A 514 -11.77 -31.71 8.04
CA PRO A 514 -12.02 -33.15 7.88
C PRO A 514 -12.77 -33.78 9.07
N GLN A 515 -12.83 -33.10 10.22
CA GLN A 515 -13.40 -33.62 11.47
C GLN A 515 -14.91 -33.86 11.39
N ARG A 516 -15.68 -33.02 10.68
CA ARG A 516 -17.12 -33.26 10.44
C ARG A 516 -17.37 -34.36 9.41
N LEU A 517 -16.37 -34.64 8.58
CA LEU A 517 -16.39 -35.69 7.57
C LEU A 517 -15.79 -37.01 8.08
N GLY A 518 -15.37 -37.09 9.35
CA GLY A 518 -14.89 -38.33 9.98
C GLY A 518 -13.39 -38.62 9.82
N ALA A 519 -12.58 -37.68 9.33
CA ALA A 519 -11.13 -37.87 9.20
C ALA A 519 -10.38 -37.35 10.46
N PHE A 520 -9.76 -38.27 11.19
CA PHE A 520 -8.85 -37.97 12.30
C PHE A 520 -7.40 -37.89 11.79
N TRP A 521 -6.70 -36.81 12.13
CA TRP A 521 -5.25 -36.83 12.34
C TRP A 521 -5.00 -36.77 13.84
N THR A 522 -4.90 -37.93 14.49
CA THR A 522 -4.41 -38.02 15.87
C THR A 522 -2.89 -38.00 15.83
N SER A 523 -2.28 -36.84 16.04
CA SER A 523 -0.89 -36.79 16.51
C SER A 523 -0.90 -36.89 18.03
N ASP A 524 -0.77 -38.11 18.53
CA ASP A 524 -0.45 -38.38 19.93
C ASP A 524 1.08 -38.15 20.11
N PRO A 525 1.54 -37.29 21.01
CA PRO A 525 2.96 -37.10 21.26
C PRO A 525 3.45 -38.18 22.22
N GLY A 526 3.92 -39.29 21.65
CA GLY A 526 4.77 -40.27 22.34
C GLY A 526 6.21 -39.79 22.45
#